data_AF-A0A7W8KGT8-F1
#
_entry.id   AF-A0A7W8KGT8-F1
#
_cell.length_a   1.000
_cell.length_b   1.000
_cell.length_c   1.000
_cell.angle_alpha   90.00
_cell.angle_beta   90.00
_cell.angle_gamma   90.00
#
_symmetry.space_group_name_H-M   'P 1'
#
loop_
_entity.id
_entity.type
_entity.pdbx_description
1 polymer ?
#
loop_
_entity_poly.entity_id
_entity_poly.type
_entity_poly.pdbx_seq_one_letter_code
_entity_poly.pdbx_strand_id
1 'polypeptide(L)'
;MTPDDLAGLLDEANHDPWESVSSALATIDGQPHPRVGWLTTHLRATKHESWTAIAAATGTPAPPDDAGLTRLMAWEVGAARALSPQALDTAVEHAGRAFTVAGLLRVNARHTAWHAGQIAALASRDRRA
;
A
#
# COMPACT_ATOMS: atom_id res chain seq x y z
N MET A 1 11.44 13.54 -8.48
CA MET A 1 10.73 12.67 -7.53
C MET A 1 11.79 11.96 -6.71
N THR A 2 11.76 12.14 -5.41
CA THR A 2 12.72 11.60 -4.44
C THR A 2 12.16 10.36 -3.73
N PRO A 3 12.99 9.62 -2.99
CA PRO A 3 12.50 8.58 -2.08
C PRO A 3 11.48 9.12 -1.07
N ASP A 4 11.69 10.34 -0.56
CA ASP A 4 10.78 11.01 0.36
C ASP A 4 9.42 11.36 -0.28
N ASP A 5 9.41 11.83 -1.54
CA ASP A 5 8.16 12.11 -2.26
C ASP A 5 7.31 10.83 -2.39
N LEU A 6 7.94 9.70 -2.71
CA LEU A 6 7.26 8.41 -2.85
C LEU A 6 6.79 7.86 -1.50
N ALA A 7 7.61 8.00 -0.46
CA ALA A 7 7.22 7.66 0.89
C ALA A 7 6.01 8.47 1.35
N GLY A 8 5.95 9.76 1.00
CA GLY A 8 4.80 10.63 1.23
C GLY A 8 3.52 10.09 0.59
N LEU A 9 3.56 9.74 -0.70
CA LEU A 9 2.40 9.17 -1.39
C LEU A 9 1.90 7.85 -0.78
N LEU A 10 2.82 6.99 -0.33
CA LEU A 10 2.47 5.76 0.37
C LEU A 10 1.84 6.05 1.74
N ASP A 11 2.43 6.97 2.49
CA ASP A 11 1.95 7.36 3.82
C ASP A 11 0.57 8.01 3.75
N GLU A 12 0.33 8.88 2.75
CA GLU A 12 -0.98 9.47 2.47
C GLU A 12 -2.02 8.37 2.21
N ALA A 13 -1.76 7.46 1.27
CA ALA A 13 -2.69 6.38 0.94
C ALA A 13 -2.95 5.41 2.13
N ASN A 14 -1.97 5.24 3.01
CA ASN A 14 -2.02 4.33 4.14
C ASN A 14 -2.66 4.94 5.39
N HIS A 15 -2.33 6.20 5.70
CA HIS A 15 -2.52 6.80 7.03
C HIS A 15 -3.10 8.22 7.03
N ASP A 16 -3.31 8.88 5.88
CA ASP A 16 -3.94 10.22 5.86
C ASP A 16 -5.25 10.23 6.67
N PRO A 17 -5.50 11.26 7.51
CA PRO A 17 -6.68 11.28 8.38
C PRO A 17 -8.01 11.34 7.64
N TRP A 18 -8.03 11.75 6.37
CA TRP A 18 -9.26 11.89 5.58
C TRP A 18 -9.39 10.80 4.53
N GLU A 19 -8.39 10.60 3.68
CA GLU A 19 -8.49 9.73 2.48
C GLU A 19 -7.46 8.59 2.48
N SER A 20 -7.58 7.65 3.43
CA SER A 20 -6.66 6.52 3.55
C SER A 20 -7.32 5.20 3.96
N VAL A 21 -6.55 4.12 3.88
CA VAL A 21 -6.98 2.81 4.39
C VAL A 21 -7.25 2.89 5.90
N SER A 22 -6.38 3.56 6.65
CA SER A 22 -6.54 3.68 8.11
C SER A 22 -7.78 4.50 8.46
N SER A 23 -8.04 5.62 7.78
CA SER A 23 -9.24 6.41 8.02
C SER A 23 -10.50 5.63 7.67
N ALA A 24 -10.52 4.93 6.53
CA ALA A 24 -11.65 4.12 6.09
C ALA A 24 -11.97 2.98 7.09
N LEU A 25 -10.95 2.26 7.58
CA LEU A 25 -11.12 1.21 8.57
C LEU A 25 -11.59 1.74 9.92
N ALA A 26 -11.13 2.92 10.34
CA ALA A 26 -11.56 3.55 11.59
C ALA A 26 -13.05 3.93 11.59
N THR A 27 -13.69 4.02 10.43
CA THR A 27 -15.13 4.32 10.32
C THR A 27 -16.04 3.11 10.46
N ILE A 28 -15.48 1.89 10.50
CA ILE A 28 -16.23 0.65 10.64
C ILE A 28 -16.64 0.51 12.10
N ASP A 29 -17.94 0.42 12.33
CA ASP A 29 -18.53 0.12 13.63
C ASP A 29 -19.22 -1.25 13.57
N GLY A 30 -19.15 -2.01 14.65
CA GLY A 30 -19.70 -3.37 14.72
C GLY A 30 -19.02 -4.38 13.79
N GLN A 31 -19.80 -5.32 13.23
CA GLN A 31 -19.29 -6.39 12.38
C GLN A 31 -19.01 -5.85 10.97
N PRO A 32 -17.76 -5.91 10.47
CA PRO A 32 -17.45 -5.44 9.12
C PRO A 32 -18.14 -6.28 8.05
N HIS A 33 -18.60 -5.61 6.98
CA HIS A 33 -19.01 -6.29 5.75
C HIS A 33 -17.90 -7.26 5.28
N PRO A 34 -18.21 -8.54 4.94
CA PRO A 34 -17.20 -9.57 4.62
C PRO A 34 -16.17 -9.16 3.56
N ARG A 35 -16.61 -8.37 2.59
CA ARG A 35 -15.75 -7.80 1.53
C ARG A 35 -14.61 -6.93 2.08
N VAL A 36 -14.76 -6.29 3.24
CA VAL A 36 -13.67 -5.53 3.88
C VAL A 36 -12.51 -6.46 4.23
N GLY A 37 -12.79 -7.63 4.82
CA GLY A 37 -11.75 -8.61 5.15
C GLY A 37 -11.01 -9.13 3.90
N TRP A 38 -11.74 -9.32 2.80
CA TRP A 38 -11.11 -9.65 1.52
C TRP A 38 -10.24 -8.51 0.98
N LEU A 39 -10.72 -7.25 1.05
CA LEU A 39 -9.98 -6.08 0.59
C LEU A 39 -8.68 -5.87 1.37
N THR A 40 -8.70 -6.02 2.69
CA THR A 40 -7.48 -5.88 3.51
C THR A 40 -6.48 -7.00 3.26
N THR A 41 -6.95 -8.23 3.09
CA THR A 41 -6.12 -9.37 2.70
C THR A 41 -5.49 -9.15 1.32
N HIS A 42 -6.29 -8.69 0.35
CA HIS A 42 -5.82 -8.39 -0.99
C HIS A 42 -4.75 -7.29 -0.97
N LEU A 43 -4.99 -6.18 -0.27
CA LEU A 43 -4.01 -5.10 -0.14
C LEU A 43 -2.68 -5.56 0.46
N ARG A 44 -2.73 -6.40 1.51
CA ARG A 44 -1.53 -6.97 2.12
C ARG A 44 -0.75 -7.79 1.08
N ALA A 45 -1.43 -8.68 0.36
CA ALA A 45 -0.79 -9.53 -0.65
C ALA A 45 -0.15 -8.68 -1.76
N THR A 46 -0.87 -7.73 -2.34
CA THR A 46 -0.35 -6.90 -3.43
C THR A 46 0.82 -6.02 -3.01
N LYS A 47 0.79 -5.48 -1.78
CA LYS A 47 1.92 -4.70 -1.23
C LYS A 47 3.14 -5.61 -1.03
N HIS A 48 2.95 -6.79 -0.44
CA HIS A 48 4.04 -7.75 -0.20
C HIS A 48 4.66 -8.21 -1.54
N GLU A 49 3.85 -8.56 -2.53
CA GLU A 49 4.33 -8.94 -3.87
C GLU A 49 5.11 -7.81 -4.56
N SER A 50 4.59 -6.58 -4.51
CA SER A 50 5.25 -5.40 -5.10
C SER A 50 6.61 -5.15 -4.44
N TRP A 51 6.66 -5.18 -3.11
CA TRP A 51 7.89 -4.94 -2.36
C TRP A 51 8.90 -6.08 -2.47
N THR A 52 8.45 -7.31 -2.63
CA THR A 52 9.33 -8.44 -2.94
C THR A 52 10.03 -8.24 -4.28
N ALA A 53 9.30 -7.79 -5.31
CA ALA A 53 9.90 -7.48 -6.62
C ALA A 53 10.89 -6.30 -6.54
N ILE A 54 10.56 -5.25 -5.78
CA ILE A 54 11.46 -4.11 -5.56
C ILE A 54 12.73 -4.54 -4.81
N ALA A 55 12.59 -5.32 -3.75
CA ALA A 55 13.71 -5.84 -2.97
C ALA A 55 14.66 -6.66 -3.85
N ALA A 56 14.12 -7.56 -4.68
CA ALA A 56 14.90 -8.34 -5.63
C ALA A 56 15.64 -7.47 -6.66
N ALA A 57 15.01 -6.41 -7.17
CA ALA A 57 15.60 -5.52 -8.17
C ALA A 57 16.68 -4.58 -7.59
N THR A 58 16.54 -4.18 -6.33
CA THR A 58 17.37 -3.14 -5.71
C THR A 58 18.38 -3.66 -4.68
N GLY A 59 18.28 -4.95 -4.31
CA GLY A 59 19.08 -5.54 -3.23
C GLY A 59 18.70 -5.03 -1.83
N THR A 60 17.52 -4.43 -1.68
CA THR A 60 17.02 -3.96 -0.37
C THR A 60 16.33 -5.08 0.41
N PRO A 61 16.11 -4.91 1.73
CA PRO A 61 15.41 -5.91 2.53
C PRO A 61 14.00 -6.20 2.01
N ALA A 62 13.64 -7.49 1.97
CA ALA A 62 12.29 -7.94 1.61
C ALA A 62 11.24 -7.51 2.67
N PRO A 63 9.96 -7.42 2.29
CA PRO A 63 8.89 -7.15 3.24
C PRO A 63 8.75 -8.27 4.29
N PRO A 64 8.36 -7.95 5.53
CA PRO A 64 8.16 -8.95 6.58
C PRO A 64 6.99 -9.90 6.25
N ASP A 65 7.27 -11.21 6.19
CA ASP A 65 6.30 -12.25 5.81
C ASP A 65 5.15 -12.42 6.82
N ASP A 66 5.40 -12.16 8.10
CA ASP A 66 4.44 -12.29 9.19
C ASP A 66 3.62 -11.01 9.45
N ALA A 67 3.89 -9.93 8.70
CA ALA A 67 3.20 -8.67 8.91
C ALA A 67 1.76 -8.71 8.38
N GLY A 68 0.82 -8.35 9.26
CA GLY A 68 -0.51 -7.90 8.87
C GLY A 68 -0.46 -6.55 8.14
N LEU A 69 -1.57 -6.17 7.51
CA LEU A 69 -1.66 -4.98 6.66
C LEU A 69 -1.13 -3.71 7.35
N THR A 70 -1.56 -3.42 8.58
CA THR A 70 -1.13 -2.22 9.31
C THR A 70 0.38 -2.14 9.51
N ARG A 71 1.01 -3.25 9.91
CA ARG A 71 2.47 -3.29 10.08
C ARG A 71 3.19 -3.15 8.75
N LEU A 72 2.66 -3.75 7.68
CA LEU A 72 3.23 -3.64 6.34
C LEU A 72 3.14 -2.20 5.79
N MET A 73 2.02 -1.51 6.04
CA MET A 73 1.82 -0.11 5.67
C MET A 73 2.80 0.84 6.36
N ALA A 74 3.09 0.61 7.65
CA ALA A 74 4.10 1.38 8.36
C ALA A 74 5.53 1.06 7.85
N TRP A 75 5.80 -0.23 7.61
CA TRP A 75 7.10 -0.67 7.11
C TRP A 75 7.43 -0.10 5.73
N GLU A 76 6.48 -0.09 4.79
CA GLU A 76 6.77 0.34 3.41
C GLU A 76 7.13 1.82 3.30
N VAL A 77 6.61 2.67 4.19
CA VAL A 77 6.99 4.09 4.24
C VAL A 77 8.46 4.21 4.63
N GLY A 78 8.89 3.45 5.64
CA GLY A 78 10.30 3.38 6.03
C GLY A 78 11.19 2.78 4.93
N ALA A 79 10.72 1.72 4.28
CA ALA A 79 11.44 1.08 3.17
C ALA A 79 11.61 2.02 1.98
N ALA A 80 10.58 2.80 1.63
CA ALA A 80 10.65 3.79 0.56
C ALA A 80 11.65 4.90 0.88
N ARG A 81 11.66 5.43 2.11
CA ARG A 81 12.64 6.44 2.54
C ARG A 81 14.08 5.94 2.51
N ALA A 82 14.29 4.64 2.74
CA ALA A 82 15.61 4.02 2.76
C ALA A 82 16.17 3.74 1.36
N LEU A 83 15.37 3.88 0.28
CA LEU A 83 15.86 3.72 -1.08
C LEU A 83 16.86 4.82 -1.44
N SER A 84 17.90 4.45 -2.18
CA SER A 84 18.76 5.46 -2.81
C SER A 84 18.01 6.14 -3.97
N PRO A 85 18.33 7.40 -4.31
CA PRO A 85 17.76 8.06 -5.48
C PRO A 85 17.95 7.25 -6.77
N GLN A 86 19.08 6.56 -6.93
CA GLN A 86 19.38 5.73 -8.10
C GLN A 86 18.49 4.49 -8.18
N ALA A 87 18.09 3.93 -7.04
CA ALA A 87 17.21 2.75 -7.00
C ALA A 87 15.82 3.05 -7.60
N LEU A 88 15.41 4.32 -7.64
CA LEU A 88 14.11 4.73 -8.18
C LEU A 88 13.97 4.50 -9.69
N ASP A 89 15.09 4.55 -10.42
CA ASP A 89 15.14 4.34 -11.87
C ASP A 89 15.45 2.88 -12.24
N THR A 90 15.71 2.02 -11.26
CA THR A 90 15.93 0.59 -11.48
C THR A 90 14.69 -0.05 -12.09
N ALA A 91 14.89 -0.83 -13.14
CA ALA A 91 13.83 -1.59 -13.80
C ALA A 91 13.34 -2.73 -12.90
N VAL A 92 12.03 -2.94 -12.85
CA VAL A 92 11.37 -4.01 -12.12
C VAL A 92 10.26 -4.60 -12.97
N GLU A 93 10.20 -5.93 -13.04
CA GLU A 93 9.05 -6.62 -13.63
C GLU A 93 8.03 -6.98 -12.55
N HIS A 94 6.78 -6.63 -12.79
CA HIS A 94 5.68 -6.95 -11.88
C HIS A 94 4.41 -7.25 -12.68
N ALA A 95 3.76 -8.37 -12.39
CA ALA A 95 2.54 -8.83 -13.07
C ALA A 95 2.64 -8.81 -14.62
N GLY A 96 3.78 -9.25 -15.17
CA GLY A 96 4.03 -9.33 -16.62
C GLY A 96 4.25 -7.98 -17.31
N ARG A 97 4.53 -6.92 -16.54
CA ARG A 97 4.77 -5.56 -17.06
C ARG A 97 6.07 -5.00 -16.48
N ALA A 98 6.80 -4.25 -17.31
CA ALA A 98 7.98 -3.53 -16.88
C ALA A 98 7.60 -2.18 -16.26
N PHE A 99 8.23 -1.86 -15.13
CA PHE A 99 8.14 -0.57 -14.44
C PHE A 99 9.55 -0.11 -14.05
N THR A 100 9.68 1.15 -13.64
CA THR A 100 10.74 1.53 -12.71
C THR A 100 10.25 1.32 -11.27
N VAL A 101 11.15 1.21 -10.29
CA VAL A 101 10.77 1.15 -8.86
C VAL A 101 9.86 2.32 -8.49
N ALA A 102 10.20 3.55 -8.90
CA ALA A 102 9.33 4.70 -8.67
C ALA A 102 7.96 4.56 -9.33
N GLY A 103 7.91 3.99 -10.54
CA GLY A 103 6.66 3.69 -11.23
C GLY A 103 5.78 2.71 -10.47
N LEU A 104 6.37 1.62 -9.98
CA LEU A 104 5.65 0.59 -9.22
C LEU A 104 5.16 1.13 -7.86
N LEU A 105 5.97 1.93 -7.15
CA LEU A 105 5.57 2.55 -5.89
C LEU A 105 4.38 3.52 -6.06
N ARG A 106 4.34 4.31 -7.14
CA ARG A 106 3.17 5.14 -7.47
C ARG A 106 1.92 4.32 -7.75
N VAL A 107 2.07 3.20 -8.46
CA VAL A 107 0.96 2.29 -8.73
C VAL A 107 0.45 1.69 -7.42
N ASN A 108 1.35 1.27 -6.53
CA ASN A 108 1.00 0.74 -5.21
C ASN A 108 0.24 1.78 -4.36
N ALA A 109 0.70 3.04 -4.31
CA ALA A 109 0.00 4.12 -3.61
C ALA A 109 -1.42 4.35 -4.17
N ARG A 110 -1.56 4.47 -5.50
CA ARG A 110 -2.86 4.64 -6.15
C ARG A 110 -3.80 3.46 -5.95
N HIS A 111 -3.28 2.23 -6.03
CA HIS A 111 -4.04 1.00 -5.79
C HIS A 111 -4.57 0.96 -4.35
N THR A 112 -3.73 1.37 -3.40
CA THR A 112 -4.08 1.49 -1.99
C THR A 112 -5.21 2.50 -1.77
N ALA A 113 -5.07 3.73 -2.32
CA ALA A 113 -6.09 4.76 -2.20
C ALA A 113 -7.43 4.36 -2.86
N TRP A 114 -7.38 3.68 -4.01
CA TRP A 114 -8.59 3.15 -4.66
C TRP A 114 -9.36 2.17 -3.76
N HIS A 115 -8.65 1.26 -3.10
CA HIS A 115 -9.26 0.33 -2.17
C HIS A 115 -9.72 0.98 -0.86
N ALA A 116 -9.03 2.02 -0.38
CA ALA A 116 -9.51 2.83 0.74
C ALA A 116 -10.91 3.39 0.46
N GLY A 117 -11.13 3.94 -0.75
CA GLY A 117 -12.45 4.40 -1.18
C GLY A 117 -13.52 3.29 -1.19
N GLN A 118 -13.15 2.06 -1.59
CA GLN A 118 -14.07 0.92 -1.52
C GLN A 118 -14.41 0.53 -0.08
N ILE A 119 -13.44 0.53 0.83
CA ILE A 119 -13.66 0.24 2.25
C ILE A 119 -14.59 1.30 2.85
N ALA A 120 -14.33 2.59 2.60
CA ALA A 120 -15.15 3.69 3.10
C ALA A 120 -16.60 3.63 2.59
N ALA A 121 -16.79 3.24 1.33
CA ALA A 121 -18.12 3.06 0.74
C ALA A 121 -18.89 1.90 1.38
N LEU A 122 -18.21 0.81 1.76
CA LEU A 122 -18.83 -0.31 2.47
C LEU A 122 -19.19 0.08 3.91
N ALA A 123 -18.27 0.72 4.64
CA ALA A 123 -18.50 1.18 6.01
C ALA A 123 -19.69 2.17 6.11
N SER A 124 -19.89 3.01 5.10
CA SER A 124 -21.00 3.96 5.06
C SER A 124 -22.37 3.33 4.76
N ARG A 125 -22.41 2.15 4.10
CA ARG A 125 -23.66 1.44 3.81
C ARG A 125 -24.24 0.78 5.06
N ASP A 126 -23.38 0.25 5.92
CA ASP A 126 -23.79 -0.41 7.17
C ASP A 126 -24.43 0.59 8.15
N ARG A 127 -24.08 1.89 8.09
CA ARG A 127 -24.72 2.96 8.90
C ARG A 127 -26.11 3.42 8.40
N ARG A 128 -26.45 3.11 7.14
CA ARG A 128 -27.70 3.59 6.51
C ARG A 128 -28.77 2.50 6.37
N ALA A 129 -28.42 1.25 6.67
CA ALA A 129 -29.35 0.12 6.71
C ALA A 129 -29.97 0.01 8.11
#